data_AF-A0A074S6D4-F1
#
_entry.id   AF-A0A074S6D4-F1
#
_cell.length_a   1.000
_cell.length_b   1.000
_cell.length_c   1.000
_cell.angle_alpha   90.00
_cell.angle_beta   90.00
_cell.angle_gamma   90.00
#
_symmetry.space_group_name_H-M   'P 1'
#
loop_
_entity.id
_entity.type
_entity.pdbx_description
1 polymer ?
#
loop_
_entity_poly.entity_id
_entity_poly.type
_entity_poly.pdbx_seq_one_letter_code
_entity_poly.pdbx_strand_id
1 'polypeptide(L)'
;MLWRSISFLAAVSLCSAATVNSTEQAEVISGTFNVLSLSVNGLPTDFFAGYDGKKTEKTKLMALAMAKYDYGIINIQNDFYFHDTLCEYDNHPFRTESSGSYLLSGSGLSTFSKYSWIDFSRAYWNVCGVNSGYGCFVLK
;
A
#
# COMPACT_ATOMS: atom_id res chain seq x y z
N MET A 1 -45.48 -44.54 -61.90
CA MET A 1 -45.27 -44.32 -60.45
C MET A 1 -43.92 -44.93 -60.11
N LEU A 2 -42.79 -44.26 -60.36
CA LEU A 2 -42.12 -43.31 -59.46
C LEU A 2 -42.11 -43.79 -58.00
N TRP A 3 -40.96 -44.29 -57.52
CA TRP A 3 -40.19 -43.57 -56.50
C TRP A 3 -38.76 -44.12 -56.42
N ARG A 4 -37.83 -43.21 -56.12
CA ARG A 4 -36.38 -43.30 -56.27
C ARG A 4 -35.67 -43.86 -55.04
N SER A 5 -34.48 -44.39 -55.30
CA SER A 5 -33.39 -44.68 -54.36
C SER A 5 -33.05 -43.50 -53.45
N ILE A 6 -32.72 -43.76 -52.17
CA ILE A 6 -32.01 -42.81 -51.31
C ILE A 6 -30.92 -43.56 -50.55
N SER A 7 -29.69 -43.39 -51.01
CA SER A 7 -28.47 -43.79 -50.30
C SER A 7 -28.25 -42.87 -49.10
N PHE A 8 -28.04 -43.43 -47.91
CA PHE A 8 -27.62 -42.67 -46.73
C PHE A 8 -26.13 -42.35 -46.83
N LEU A 9 -25.77 -41.09 -47.10
CA LEU A 9 -24.41 -40.59 -46.87
C LEU A 9 -24.30 -40.14 -45.41
N ALA A 10 -23.49 -40.85 -44.63
CA ALA A 10 -23.05 -40.37 -43.32
C ALA A 10 -21.92 -39.34 -43.54
N ALA A 11 -22.20 -38.06 -43.31
CA ALA A 11 -21.17 -37.03 -43.28
C ALA A 11 -20.46 -37.09 -41.92
N VAL A 12 -19.31 -37.78 -41.88
CA VAL A 12 -18.39 -37.69 -40.74
C VAL A 12 -17.60 -36.40 -40.88
N SER A 13 -17.99 -35.37 -40.14
CA SER A 13 -17.20 -34.14 -40.01
C SER A 13 -16.03 -34.41 -39.06
N LEU A 14 -14.84 -34.62 -39.63
CA LEU A 14 -13.59 -34.66 -38.87
C LEU A 14 -13.23 -33.22 -38.46
N CYS A 15 -13.57 -32.83 -37.23
CA CYS A 15 -12.98 -31.64 -36.62
C CYS A 15 -11.50 -31.92 -36.33
N SER A 16 -10.60 -31.38 -37.15
CA SER A 16 -9.18 -31.31 -36.81
C SER A 16 -9.00 -30.38 -35.60
N ALA A 17 -8.80 -30.95 -34.42
CA ALA A 17 -8.31 -30.21 -33.27
C ALA A 17 -6.83 -29.87 -33.54
N ALA A 18 -6.56 -28.62 -33.91
CA ALA A 18 -5.18 -28.11 -33.92
C ALA A 18 -4.69 -28.08 -32.46
N THR A 19 -3.63 -28.83 -32.14
CA THR A 19 -2.93 -28.68 -30.88
C THR A 19 -2.22 -27.33 -30.89
N VAL A 20 -2.81 -26.34 -30.22
CA VAL A 20 -2.18 -25.05 -29.99
C VAL A 20 -1.08 -25.27 -28.95
N ASN A 21 0.15 -25.54 -29.42
CA ASN A 21 1.34 -25.54 -28.56
C ASN A 21 1.72 -24.08 -28.27
N SER A 22 0.91 -23.40 -27.45
CA SER A 22 1.26 -22.11 -26.89
C SER A 22 2.15 -22.33 -25.66
N THR A 23 3.43 -22.58 -25.89
CA THR A 23 4.43 -22.23 -24.87
C THR A 23 4.69 -20.74 -24.97
N GLU A 24 3.71 -19.95 -24.52
CA GLU A 24 3.92 -18.54 -24.24
C GLU A 24 4.77 -18.47 -22.97
N GLN A 25 6.08 -18.35 -23.17
CA GLN A 25 7.02 -18.16 -22.09
C GLN A 25 6.73 -16.78 -21.51
N ALA A 26 6.01 -16.75 -20.38
CA ALA A 26 5.70 -15.52 -19.68
C ALA A 26 7.00 -14.73 -19.48
N GLU A 27 7.05 -13.53 -20.06
CA GLU A 27 8.17 -12.63 -19.90
C GLU A 27 8.34 -12.35 -18.40
N VAL A 28 9.54 -12.61 -17.87
CA VAL A 28 9.83 -12.33 -16.46
C VAL A 28 9.87 -10.81 -16.29
N ILE A 29 8.73 -10.23 -15.91
CA ILE A 29 8.65 -8.81 -15.57
C ILE A 29 9.52 -8.59 -14.34
N SER A 30 10.59 -7.82 -14.51
CA SER A 30 11.49 -7.43 -13.44
C SER A 30 11.66 -5.92 -13.40
N GLY A 31 11.94 -5.38 -12.23
CA GLY A 31 12.10 -3.95 -12.01
C GLY A 31 12.74 -3.68 -10.65
N THR A 32 13.18 -2.45 -10.45
CA THR A 32 13.77 -1.99 -9.19
C THR A 32 12.93 -0.88 -8.59
N PHE A 33 12.76 -0.90 -7.28
CA PHE A 33 12.18 0.21 -6.52
C PHE A 33 13.00 0.42 -5.24
N ASN A 34 12.91 1.63 -4.71
CA ASN A 34 13.55 2.02 -3.46
C ASN A 34 12.49 2.29 -2.38
N VAL A 35 12.86 2.00 -1.14
CA VAL A 35 11.97 2.12 0.02
C VAL A 35 12.68 2.93 1.11
N LEU A 36 11.93 3.79 1.78
CA LEU A 36 12.37 4.49 2.99
C LEU A 36 11.46 4.11 4.16
N SER A 37 12.06 3.77 5.30
CA SER A 37 11.33 3.64 6.57
C SER A 37 11.89 4.65 7.57
N LEU A 38 11.02 5.50 8.12
CA LEU A 38 11.41 6.57 9.04
C LEU A 38 10.36 6.81 10.11
N SER A 39 10.78 7.42 11.24
CA SER A 39 9.85 7.94 12.25
C SER A 39 9.93 9.45 12.36
N VAL A 40 8.76 10.10 12.47
CA VAL A 40 8.63 11.56 12.63
C VAL A 40 8.54 12.01 14.09
N ASN A 41 8.65 11.08 15.04
CA ASN A 41 8.58 11.35 16.49
C ASN A 41 7.37 12.23 16.89
N GLY A 42 6.20 11.89 16.32
CA GLY A 42 4.95 12.62 16.51
C GLY A 42 4.25 12.37 17.84
N LEU A 43 4.90 11.76 18.83
CA LEU A 43 4.38 11.72 20.19
C LEU A 43 4.55 13.09 20.88
N PRO A 44 3.59 13.50 21.72
CA PRO A 44 3.72 14.74 22.47
C PRO A 44 4.84 14.58 23.50
N THR A 45 5.60 15.64 23.75
CA THR A 45 6.69 15.60 24.76
C THR A 45 6.13 15.47 26.17
N ASP A 46 4.97 16.06 26.43
CA ASP A 46 4.15 15.81 27.61
C ASP A 46 2.68 15.69 27.18
N PHE A 47 1.91 14.79 27.80
CA PHE A 47 0.48 14.62 27.51
C PHE A 47 -0.34 15.92 27.65
N PHE A 48 0.13 16.85 28.48
CA PHE A 48 -0.52 18.14 28.75
C PHE A 48 0.16 19.32 28.05
N ALA A 49 1.36 19.14 27.50
CA ALA A 49 2.01 20.18 26.71
C ALA A 49 1.60 20.00 25.25
N GLY A 50 1.07 21.07 24.65
CA GLY A 50 0.89 21.12 23.20
C GLY A 50 2.20 20.89 22.46
N TYR A 51 2.11 20.57 21.17
CA TYR A 51 3.30 20.39 20.33
C TYR A 51 4.12 21.68 20.23
N ASP A 52 5.44 21.56 20.41
CA ASP A 52 6.38 22.64 20.11
C ASP A 52 6.41 22.87 18.58
N GLY A 53 6.19 24.13 18.14
CA GLY A 53 6.26 24.52 16.73
C GLY A 53 7.58 24.14 16.04
N LYS A 54 8.67 23.94 16.81
CA LYS A 54 9.93 23.40 16.27
C LYS A 54 9.79 21.97 15.72
N LYS A 55 8.90 21.14 16.29
CA LYS A 55 8.65 19.79 15.75
C LYS A 55 7.91 19.86 14.41
N THR A 56 6.96 20.78 14.26
CA THR A 56 6.27 21.02 13.00
C THR A 56 7.25 21.45 11.91
N GLU A 57 8.14 22.42 12.20
CA GLU A 57 9.13 22.86 11.22
C GLU A 57 10.11 21.73 10.84
N LYS A 58 10.56 20.92 11.80
CA LYS A 58 11.40 19.74 11.50
C LYS A 58 10.66 18.72 10.63
N THR A 59 9.37 18.50 10.88
CA THR A 59 8.56 17.55 10.10
C THR A 59 8.35 18.05 8.67
N LYS A 60 8.12 19.35 8.49
CA LYS A 60 8.12 19.99 7.17
C LYS A 60 9.45 19.76 6.43
N LEU A 61 10.59 19.96 7.10
CA LEU A 61 11.89 19.68 6.48
C LEU A 61 12.07 18.20 6.10
N MET A 62 11.55 17.26 6.90
CA MET A 62 11.51 15.84 6.54
C MET A 62 10.66 15.59 5.30
N ALA A 63 9.46 16.16 5.22
CA ALA A 63 8.56 16.04 4.06
C ALA A 63 9.18 16.59 2.78
N LEU A 64 9.81 17.77 2.86
CA LEU A 64 10.55 18.36 1.74
C LEU A 64 11.71 17.45 1.29
N ALA A 65 12.39 16.80 2.24
CA ALA A 65 13.44 15.83 1.92
C ALA A 65 12.85 14.56 1.26
N MET A 66 11.72 14.05 1.74
CA MET A 66 11.01 12.92 1.13
C MET A 66 10.66 13.20 -0.34
N ALA A 67 10.08 14.37 -0.63
CA ALA A 67 9.78 14.81 -2.00
C ALA A 67 11.03 14.98 -2.86
N LYS A 68 12.16 15.42 -2.28
CA LYS A 68 13.42 15.64 -3.00
C LYS A 68 14.13 14.33 -3.36
N TYR A 69 14.15 13.36 -2.46
CA TYR A 69 14.91 12.11 -2.64
C TYR A 69 14.12 11.02 -3.39
N ASP A 70 12.86 11.29 -3.72
CA ASP A 70 12.11 10.59 -4.77
C ASP A 70 12.04 9.06 -4.56
N TYR A 71 11.83 8.62 -3.32
CA TYR A 71 11.64 7.20 -2.97
C TYR A 71 10.36 6.63 -3.61
N GLY A 72 10.35 5.36 -3.97
CA GLY A 72 9.18 4.71 -4.56
C GLY A 72 8.07 4.52 -3.53
N ILE A 73 8.46 4.10 -2.33
CA ILE A 73 7.56 3.84 -1.19
C ILE A 73 8.22 4.38 0.08
N ILE A 74 7.44 5.07 0.91
CA ILE A 74 7.88 5.59 2.20
C ILE A 74 6.91 5.09 3.28
N ASN A 75 7.44 4.33 4.24
CA ASN A 75 6.72 3.92 5.44
C ASN A 75 7.11 4.83 6.61
N ILE A 76 6.11 5.45 7.23
CA ILE A 76 6.27 6.49 8.24
C ILE A 76 5.72 5.96 9.57
N GLN A 77 6.51 6.09 10.65
CA GLN A 77 6.13 5.72 12.02
C GLN A 77 5.99 6.93 12.94
N ASN A 78 5.17 6.77 13.97
CA ASN A 78 4.81 7.82 14.93
C ASN A 78 4.19 9.07 14.27
N ASP A 79 3.48 8.89 13.16
CA ASP A 79 2.70 9.94 12.50
C ASP A 79 1.31 10.07 13.14
N PHE A 80 1.27 10.68 14.32
CA PHE A 80 0.03 10.85 15.09
C PHE A 80 -0.61 12.25 14.93
N TYR A 81 0.21 13.28 14.69
CA TYR A 81 -0.23 14.69 14.67
C TYR A 81 0.41 15.52 13.58
N PHE A 82 1.25 14.92 12.73
CA PHE A 82 1.97 15.64 11.67
C PHE A 82 1.57 15.20 10.26
N HIS A 83 0.51 14.41 10.13
CA HIS A 83 0.05 13.86 8.86
C HIS A 83 -0.25 14.96 7.84
N ASP A 84 -0.95 16.01 8.26
CA ASP A 84 -1.29 17.13 7.39
C ASP A 84 -0.03 17.88 6.92
N THR A 85 0.94 18.10 7.81
CA THR A 85 2.23 18.70 7.46
C THR A 85 3.02 17.82 6.48
N LEU A 86 3.04 16.51 6.69
CA LEU A 86 3.67 15.58 5.75
C LEU A 86 2.99 15.66 4.38
N CYS A 87 1.66 15.65 4.34
CA CYS A 87 0.88 15.72 3.12
C CYS A 87 1.02 17.07 2.39
N GLU A 88 1.17 18.18 3.09
CA GLU A 88 1.31 19.51 2.49
C GLU A 88 2.63 19.67 1.74
N TYR A 89 3.72 19.09 2.28
CA TYR A 89 5.09 19.34 1.78
C TYR A 89 5.73 18.16 1.04
N ASP A 90 5.11 16.99 1.05
CA ASP A 90 5.49 15.84 0.22
C ASP A 90 4.70 15.83 -1.11
N ASN A 91 5.18 15.12 -2.14
CA ASN A 91 4.57 15.05 -3.47
C ASN A 91 4.20 13.63 -3.96
N HIS A 92 4.27 12.60 -3.11
CA HIS A 92 3.85 11.24 -3.50
C HIS A 92 2.33 11.19 -3.75
N PRO A 93 1.86 10.67 -4.90
CA PRO A 93 0.45 10.74 -5.29
C PRO A 93 -0.47 9.80 -4.52
N PHE A 94 0.04 8.67 -4.00
CA PHE A 94 -0.75 7.69 -3.27
C PHE A 94 -0.37 7.71 -1.80
N ARG A 95 -1.34 8.03 -0.93
CA ARG A 95 -1.13 8.19 0.51
C ARG A 95 -2.23 7.49 1.28
N THR A 96 -1.85 6.80 2.35
CA THR A 96 -2.83 6.28 3.32
C THR A 96 -3.42 7.45 4.08
N GLU A 97 -4.71 7.38 4.42
CA GLU A 97 -5.30 8.32 5.37
C GLU A 97 -4.63 8.21 6.75
N SER A 98 -4.65 9.33 7.48
CA SER A 98 -4.21 9.38 8.87
C SER A 98 -4.88 8.27 9.68
N SER A 99 -4.09 7.55 10.48
CA SER A 99 -4.64 6.55 11.40
C SER A 99 -5.32 7.16 12.63
N GLY A 100 -5.31 8.48 12.76
CA GLY A 100 -5.78 9.19 13.95
C GLY A 100 -4.66 9.47 14.95
N SER A 101 -5.02 10.23 15.99
CA SER A 101 -4.11 10.64 17.03
C SER A 101 -3.75 9.48 17.97
N TYR A 102 -2.64 9.63 18.69
CA TYR A 102 -2.22 8.66 19.71
C TYR A 102 -3.30 8.44 20.78
N LEU A 103 -4.03 9.49 21.16
CA LEU A 103 -5.11 9.42 22.17
C LEU A 103 -6.36 8.65 21.68
N LEU A 104 -6.56 8.59 20.37
CA LEU A 104 -7.67 7.86 19.74
C LEU A 104 -7.24 6.47 19.27
N SER A 105 -6.13 5.94 19.79
CA SER A 105 -5.57 4.64 19.42
C SER A 105 -5.21 4.54 17.94
N GLY A 106 -4.83 5.66 17.30
CA GLY A 106 -4.23 5.62 15.99
C GLY A 106 -2.94 4.78 16.02
N SER A 107 -2.61 4.16 14.88
CA SER A 107 -1.39 3.35 14.76
C SER A 107 -0.10 4.18 14.67
N GLY A 108 -0.22 5.44 14.26
CA GLY A 108 0.93 6.28 13.91
C GLY A 108 1.67 5.78 12.66
N LEU A 109 1.05 4.89 11.88
CA LEU A 109 1.61 4.32 10.66
C LEU A 109 0.95 4.93 9.42
N SER A 110 1.78 5.45 8.52
CA SER A 110 1.36 6.02 7.23
C SER A 110 2.25 5.48 6.12
N THR A 111 1.70 5.35 4.90
CA THR A 111 2.46 4.98 3.70
C THR A 111 2.22 5.99 2.59
N PHE A 112 3.30 6.56 2.06
CA PHE A 112 3.33 7.43 0.88
C PHE A 112 4.01 6.69 -0.26
N SER A 113 3.45 6.71 -1.47
CA SER A 113 3.86 5.85 -2.58
C SER A 113 3.70 6.56 -3.92
N LYS A 114 4.58 6.24 -4.86
CA LYS A 114 4.43 6.57 -6.28
C LYS A 114 3.50 5.61 -7.02
N TYR A 115 3.26 4.45 -6.45
CA TYR A 115 2.47 3.37 -7.04
C TYR A 115 1.12 3.28 -6.33
N SER A 116 0.05 3.10 -7.10
CA SER A 116 -1.27 2.82 -6.55
C SER A 116 -1.30 1.45 -5.89
N TRP A 117 -2.30 1.24 -5.03
CA TRP A 117 -2.61 -0.05 -4.43
C TRP A 117 -4.06 -0.44 -4.70
N ILE A 118 -4.30 -1.74 -4.70
CA ILE A 118 -5.63 -2.32 -4.91
C ILE A 118 -6.42 -2.31 -3.61
N ASP A 119 -5.73 -2.51 -2.48
CA ASP A 119 -6.34 -2.68 -1.18
C ASP A 119 -5.45 -2.10 -0.07
N PHE A 120 -6.06 -1.81 1.07
CA PHE A 120 -5.43 -1.27 2.25
C PHE A 120 -6.05 -1.89 3.51
N SER A 121 -5.21 -2.46 4.37
CA SER A 121 -5.63 -2.97 5.67
C SER A 121 -4.67 -2.52 6.78
N ARG A 122 -5.20 -2.41 8.00
CA ARG A 122 -4.42 -2.18 9.21
C ARG A 122 -4.52 -3.43 10.08
N ALA A 123 -3.37 -4.03 10.37
CA ALA A 123 -3.28 -5.18 11.26
C ALA A 123 -2.88 -4.70 12.66
N TYR A 124 -3.73 -5.01 13.63
CA TYR A 124 -3.47 -4.71 15.04
C TYR A 124 -2.73 -5.87 15.70
N TRP A 125 -1.83 -5.53 16.62
CA TRP A 125 -1.23 -6.54 17.48
C TRP A 125 -2.27 -7.10 18.44
N ASN A 126 -2.19 -8.39 18.74
CA ASN A 126 -3.06 -9.04 19.74
C ASN A 126 -2.45 -9.03 21.15
N VAL A 127 -1.16 -8.72 21.26
CA VAL A 127 -0.38 -8.70 22.49
C VAL A 127 0.50 -7.46 22.50
N CYS A 128 0.49 -6.72 23.60
CA CYS A 128 1.40 -5.58 23.76
C CYS A 128 2.83 -6.05 23.98
N GLY A 129 3.80 -5.27 23.48
CA GLY A 129 5.16 -5.33 24.02
C GLY A 129 5.19 -4.81 25.46
N VAL A 130 5.55 -5.68 26.41
CA VAL A 130 5.62 -5.36 27.86
C VAL A 130 6.80 -4.46 28.26
N ASN A 131 7.72 -4.17 27.32
CA ASN A 131 8.98 -3.48 27.62
C ASN A 131 8.95 -1.96 27.43
N SER A 132 7.85 -1.40 26.88
CA SER A 132 7.65 0.04 26.77
C SER A 132 6.19 0.36 27.03
N GLY A 133 5.90 1.13 28.10
CA GLY A 133 4.53 1.41 28.58
C GLY A 133 3.55 2.04 27.58
N TYR A 134 3.99 2.31 26.35
CA TYR A 134 3.21 2.86 25.24
C TYR A 134 2.70 1.80 24.26
N GLY A 135 3.23 0.56 24.30
CA GLY A 135 2.89 -0.50 23.33
C GLY A 135 1.43 -0.98 23.36
N CYS A 136 0.69 -0.70 24.44
CA CYS A 136 -0.70 -1.11 24.60
C CYS A 136 -1.74 -0.10 24.08
N PHE A 137 -1.37 1.15 23.81
CA PHE A 137 -2.36 2.18 23.44
C PHE A 137 -2.85 2.09 21.99
N VAL A 138 -2.20 1.23 21.19
CA VAL A 138 -2.55 0.95 19.79
C VAL A 138 -3.45 -0.30 19.66
N LEU A 139 -3.87 -0.90 20.77
CA LEU A 139 -4.78 -2.05 20.76
C LEU A 139 -6.23 -1.59 20.64
N LYS A 140 -6.86 -1.81 19.49
CA LYS A 140 -8.32 -1.98 19.37
C LYS A 140 -8.69 -2.70 18.09
#